data_AF-A0A9P8CE66-F1
#
_entry.id   AF-A0A9P8CE66-F1
#
_cell.length_a   1.000
_cell.length_b   1.000
_cell.length_c   1.000
_cell.angle_alpha   90.00
_cell.angle_beta   90.00
_cell.angle_gamma   90.00
#
_symmetry.space_group_name_H-M   'P 1'
#
loop_
_entity.id
_entity.type
_entity.pdbx_description
1 polymer ?
#
loop_
_entity_poly.entity_id
_entity_poly.type
_entity_poly.pdbx_seq_one_letter_code
_entity_poly.pdbx_strand_id
1 'polypeptide(L)'
;MISKGAHVTVSSPTSNNVCETGTCSYTALRFTDYCQIVVSNTGWLTAFVDHSQYLANRYIAFGATLVDSYYPIYHMHSSLAGANLVLSTFLKGLLCGRSPLAMYVKNTTASITGSCI
;
A
#
# COMPACT_ATOMS: atom_id res chain seq x y z
N MET A 1 -6.51 10.60 -19.22
CA MET A 1 -7.42 9.87 -18.31
C MET A 1 -8.39 10.84 -17.66
N ILE A 2 -7.91 11.79 -16.88
CA ILE A 2 -8.74 12.81 -16.23
C ILE A 2 -9.49 13.72 -17.24
N SER A 3 -8.92 13.99 -18.42
CA SER A 3 -9.60 14.74 -19.50
C SER A 3 -10.81 14.01 -20.08
N LYS A 4 -10.94 12.71 -19.82
CA LYS A 4 -12.11 11.89 -20.17
C LYS A 4 -13.09 11.73 -18.99
N GLY A 5 -12.90 12.48 -17.90
CA GLY A 5 -13.75 12.43 -16.70
C GLY A 5 -13.46 11.26 -15.75
N ALA A 6 -12.38 10.50 -15.96
CA ALA A 6 -12.02 9.41 -15.05
C ALA A 6 -11.35 9.92 -13.77
N HIS A 7 -11.72 9.35 -12.63
CA HIS A 7 -10.96 9.48 -11.38
C HIS A 7 -9.80 8.50 -11.40
N VAL A 8 -8.58 8.97 -11.15
CA VAL A 8 -7.36 8.18 -11.22
C VAL A 8 -6.81 7.97 -9.82
N THR A 9 -6.55 6.72 -9.43
CA THR A 9 -5.80 6.41 -8.21
C THR A 9 -4.40 5.97 -8.61
N VAL A 10 -3.39 6.68 -8.13
CA VAL A 10 -1.98 6.31 -8.28
C VAL A 10 -1.53 5.68 -6.97
N SER A 11 -1.12 4.42 -7.03
CA SER A 11 -0.57 3.69 -5.90
C SER A 11 0.94 3.69 -5.97
N SER A 12 1.63 3.86 -4.84
CA SER A 12 3.04 3.50 -4.77
C SER A 12 3.22 1.98 -4.99
N PRO A 13 4.38 1.53 -5.51
CA PRO A 13 4.69 0.11 -5.61
C PRO A 13 4.67 -0.54 -4.23
N THR A 14 4.25 -1.79 -4.11
CA THR A 14 4.36 -2.51 -2.83
C THR A 14 5.81 -2.65 -2.40
N SER A 15 6.08 -2.65 -1.10
CA SER A 15 7.41 -2.99 -0.58
C SER A 15 7.75 -4.46 -0.85
N ASN A 16 9.03 -4.76 -0.98
CA ASN A 16 9.55 -6.13 -0.79
C ASN A 16 9.36 -6.56 0.68
N ASN A 17 9.85 -7.75 1.02
CA ASN A 17 10.02 -8.17 2.41
C ASN A 17 10.95 -7.20 3.17
N VAL A 18 10.38 -6.32 3.99
CA VAL A 18 11.13 -5.33 4.78
C VAL A 18 11.87 -5.95 5.97
N CYS A 19 11.64 -7.23 6.24
CA CYS A 19 12.23 -7.99 7.34
C CYS A 19 13.29 -9.01 6.88
N GLU A 20 13.67 -9.00 5.59
CA GLU A 20 14.56 -10.00 4.95
C GLU A 20 15.89 -10.24 5.69
N THR A 21 16.40 -9.24 6.41
CA THR A 21 17.67 -9.33 7.17
C THR A 21 17.50 -9.86 8.60
N GLY A 22 16.29 -10.29 8.98
CA GLY A 22 15.94 -10.67 10.35
C GLY A 22 15.49 -9.49 11.23
N THR A 23 15.64 -8.26 10.75
CA THR A 23 15.07 -7.05 11.37
C THR A 23 14.20 -6.32 10.37
N CYS A 24 13.07 -5.78 10.83
CA CYS A 24 12.11 -5.08 9.97
C CYS A 24 12.46 -3.59 9.89
N SER A 25 12.83 -3.12 8.70
CA SER A 25 13.08 -1.70 8.43
C SER A 25 12.60 -1.33 7.03
N TYR A 26 11.99 -0.16 6.90
CA TYR A 26 11.44 0.30 5.65
C TYR A 26 11.99 1.67 5.26
N THR A 27 12.30 1.81 3.98
CA THR A 27 12.58 3.09 3.33
C THR A 27 11.83 3.10 2.01
N ALA A 28 11.14 4.20 1.74
CA ALA A 28 10.41 4.35 0.50
C ALA A 28 11.34 4.28 -0.72
N LEU A 29 10.87 3.63 -1.78
CA LEU A 29 11.55 3.65 -3.06
C LEU A 29 11.35 5.03 -3.69
N ARG A 30 12.33 5.51 -4.48
CA ARG A 30 12.19 6.73 -5.29
C ARG A 30 10.91 6.78 -6.14
N PHE A 31 10.37 5.62 -6.50
CA PHE A 31 9.14 5.51 -7.28
C PHE A 31 7.89 5.92 -6.49
N THR A 32 7.91 5.84 -5.16
CA THR A 32 6.86 6.39 -4.30
C THR A 32 6.77 7.90 -4.48
N ASP A 33 7.91 8.60 -4.43
CA ASP A 33 7.97 10.05 -4.66
C ASP A 33 7.53 10.40 -6.08
N TYR A 34 7.93 9.61 -7.07
CA TYR A 34 7.50 9.83 -8.46
C TYR A 34 5.99 9.68 -8.61
N CYS A 35 5.36 8.72 -7.92
CA CYS A 35 3.90 8.61 -7.88
C CYS A 35 3.25 9.87 -7.30
N GLN A 36 3.79 10.43 -6.21
CA GLN A 36 3.30 11.68 -5.64
C GLN A 36 3.43 12.86 -6.61
N ILE A 37 4.60 13.00 -7.26
CA ILE A 37 4.83 14.01 -8.31
C ILE A 37 3.81 13.87 -9.44
N VAL A 38 3.50 12.65 -9.88
CA VAL A 38 2.47 12.41 -10.90
C VAL A 38 1.11 12.92 -10.43
N VAL A 39 0.69 12.64 -9.20
CA VAL A 39 -0.59 13.12 -8.66
C VAL A 39 -0.61 14.65 -8.60
N SER A 40 0.43 15.28 -8.07
CA SER A 40 0.55 16.74 -8.00
C SER A 40 0.47 17.43 -9.35
N ASN A 41 1.01 16.82 -10.41
CA ASN A 41 1.01 17.39 -11.76
C ASN A 41 -0.25 17.04 -12.57
N THR A 42 -0.98 15.97 -12.23
CA THR A 42 -2.16 15.55 -12.99
C THR A 42 -3.40 16.36 -12.62
N GLY A 43 -3.55 16.73 -11.35
CA GLY A 43 -4.66 17.57 -10.88
C GLY A 43 -5.74 16.82 -10.11
N TRP A 44 -6.80 17.55 -9.73
CA TRP A 44 -7.72 17.21 -8.63
C TRP A 44 -8.53 15.91 -8.78
N LEU A 45 -8.68 15.36 -9.99
CA LEU A 45 -9.30 14.05 -10.23
C LEU A 45 -8.35 12.88 -9.94
N THR A 46 -7.16 13.14 -9.44
CA THR A 46 -6.14 12.14 -9.12
C THR A 46 -5.93 12.06 -7.61
N ALA A 47 -5.88 10.85 -7.08
CA ALA A 47 -5.57 10.57 -5.69
C ALA A 47 -4.31 9.71 -5.57
N PHE A 48 -3.56 9.89 -4.48
CA PHE A 48 -2.39 9.08 -4.15
C PHE A 48 -2.74 8.08 -3.05
N VAL A 49 -2.22 6.86 -3.16
CA VAL A 49 -2.26 5.83 -2.10
C VAL A 49 -0.83 5.39 -1.82
N ASP A 50 -0.35 5.63 -0.60
CA ASP A 50 0.97 5.16 -0.16
C ASP A 50 0.93 3.68 0.26
N HIS A 51 0.62 2.81 -0.69
CA HIS A 51 0.43 1.39 -0.45
C HIS A 51 1.65 0.74 0.18
N SER A 52 2.86 1.13 -0.25
CA SER A 52 4.11 0.69 0.37
C SER A 52 4.21 1.00 1.86
N GLN A 53 3.89 2.23 2.29
CA GLN A 53 4.04 2.60 3.70
C GLN A 53 3.01 1.87 4.57
N TYR A 54 1.77 1.73 4.09
CA TYR A 54 0.75 0.95 4.79
C TYR A 54 1.14 -0.52 4.93
N LEU A 55 1.69 -1.13 3.88
CA LEU A 55 2.18 -2.51 3.90
C LEU A 55 3.36 -2.68 4.86
N ALA A 56 4.35 -1.81 4.76
CA ALA A 56 5.53 -1.83 5.62
C ALA A 56 5.18 -1.68 7.10
N ASN A 57 4.24 -0.80 7.46
CA ASN A 57 3.77 -0.66 8.83
C ASN A 57 3.18 -1.98 9.39
N ARG A 58 2.50 -2.76 8.54
CA ARG A 58 2.00 -4.09 8.94
C ARG A 58 3.13 -5.10 9.10
N TYR A 59 4.09 -5.12 8.18
CA TYR A 59 5.25 -6.00 8.30
C TYR A 59 6.07 -5.71 9.57
N ILE A 60 6.34 -4.44 9.87
CA ILE A 60 7.04 -4.03 11.09
C ILE A 60 6.28 -4.47 12.35
N ALA A 61 4.96 -4.33 12.36
CA ALA A 61 4.12 -4.77 13.49
C ALA A 61 4.06 -6.30 13.65
N PHE A 62 4.25 -7.06 12.58
CA PHE A 62 4.22 -8.52 12.58
C PHE A 62 5.56 -9.18 12.91
N GLY A 63 6.66 -8.52 12.57
CA GLY A 63 8.01 -9.05 12.80
C GLY A 63 8.44 -10.10 11.77
N ALA A 64 9.75 -10.37 11.74
CA ALA A 64 10.40 -11.14 10.67
C ALA A 64 9.80 -12.52 10.44
N THR A 65 9.59 -13.33 11.50
CA THR A 65 9.09 -14.70 11.35
C THR A 65 7.79 -14.80 10.57
N LEU A 66 6.81 -13.93 10.85
CA LEU A 66 5.54 -13.96 10.15
C LEU A 66 5.68 -13.37 8.73
N VAL A 67 6.45 -12.30 8.58
CA VAL A 67 6.64 -11.66 7.27
C VAL A 67 7.39 -12.57 6.30
N ASP A 68 8.44 -13.26 6.74
CA ASP A 68 9.19 -14.20 5.92
C ASP A 68 8.31 -15.35 5.43
N SER A 69 7.33 -15.80 6.22
CA SER A 69 6.34 -16.80 5.80
C SER A 69 5.45 -16.32 4.63
N TYR A 70 5.36 -15.01 4.40
CA TYR A 70 4.69 -14.45 3.24
C TYR A 70 5.55 -14.49 1.98
N TYR A 71 6.84 -14.82 2.03
CA TYR A 71 7.75 -14.79 0.89
C TYR A 71 8.46 -16.15 0.71
N PRO A 72 7.76 -17.19 0.22
CA PRO A 72 8.22 -18.58 0.30
C PRO A 72 9.40 -18.94 -0.62
N ILE A 73 9.67 -18.11 -1.64
CA ILE A 73 10.75 -18.36 -2.62
C ILE A 73 11.83 -17.30 -2.49
N TYR A 74 11.44 -16.02 -2.49
CA TYR A 74 12.32 -14.87 -2.38
C TYR A 74 11.51 -13.61 -2.01
N HIS A 75 12.19 -12.49 -1.77
CA HIS A 75 11.64 -11.28 -1.13
C HIS A 75 10.60 -10.45 -1.90
N MET A 76 10.13 -10.88 -3.09
CA MET A 76 9.26 -10.05 -3.94
C MET A 76 7.88 -10.67 -4.16
N HIS A 77 7.80 -11.97 -4.46
CA HIS A 77 6.51 -12.62 -4.70
C HIS A 77 5.92 -13.14 -3.39
N SER A 78 4.79 -12.55 -3.00
CA SER A 78 4.06 -12.95 -1.81
C SER A 78 3.30 -14.27 -2.01
N SER A 79 3.18 -15.06 -0.95
CA SER A 79 2.22 -16.16 -0.83
C SER A 79 0.78 -15.64 -0.87
N LEU A 80 -0.20 -16.55 -0.95
CA LEU A 80 -1.62 -16.18 -0.89
C LEU A 80 -1.98 -15.37 0.37
N ALA A 81 -1.44 -15.77 1.53
CA ALA A 81 -1.66 -15.05 2.78
C ALA A 81 -1.04 -13.64 2.74
N GLY A 82 0.17 -13.52 2.18
CA GLY A 82 0.83 -12.23 1.97
C GLY A 82 0.05 -11.33 1.01
N ALA A 83 -0.45 -11.88 -0.10
CA ALA A 83 -1.25 -11.15 -1.07
C ALA A 83 -2.57 -10.61 -0.47
N ASN A 84 -3.21 -11.38 0.42
CA ASN A 84 -4.39 -10.91 1.14
C ASN A 84 -4.07 -9.73 2.08
N LEU A 85 -2.90 -9.73 2.72
CA LEU A 85 -2.44 -8.57 3.50
C LEU A 85 -2.13 -7.36 2.61
N VAL A 86 -1.50 -7.58 1.45
CA VAL A 86 -1.25 -6.53 0.44
C VAL A 86 -2.58 -5.90 0.00
N LEU A 87 -3.60 -6.69 -0.31
CA LEU A 87 -4.93 -6.16 -0.65
C LEU A 87 -5.54 -5.37 0.52
N SER A 88 -5.52 -5.92 1.72
CA SER A 88 -6.07 -5.28 2.92
C SER A 88 -5.43 -3.90 3.19
N THR A 89 -4.10 -3.80 3.03
CA THR A 89 -3.37 -2.54 3.22
C THR A 89 -3.63 -1.51 2.13
N PHE A 90 -3.88 -1.94 0.89
CA PHE A 90 -4.36 -1.04 -0.17
C PHE A 90 -5.71 -0.43 0.19
N LEU A 91 -6.67 -1.26 0.62
CA LEU A 91 -8.00 -0.81 1.03
C LEU A 91 -7.92 0.14 2.23
N LYS A 92 -7.03 -0.13 3.19
CA LYS A 92 -6.77 0.79 4.30
C LYS A 92 -6.28 2.15 3.79
N GLY A 93 -5.33 2.16 2.86
CA GLY A 93 -4.80 3.37 2.25
C GLY A 93 -5.87 4.16 1.49
N LEU A 94 -6.73 3.49 0.72
CA LEU A 94 -7.87 4.14 0.05
C LEU A 94 -8.78 4.86 1.04
N LEU A 95 -9.20 4.16 2.09
CA LEU A 95 -10.16 4.64 3.09
C LEU A 95 -9.59 5.79 3.94
N CYS A 96 -8.31 5.71 4.31
CA CYS A 96 -7.63 6.76 5.07
C CYS A 96 -7.33 8.00 4.19
N GLY A 97 -6.87 7.78 2.95
CA GLY A 97 -6.50 8.84 2.01
C GLY A 97 -7.69 9.51 1.30
N ARG A 98 -8.94 9.09 1.60
CA ARG A 98 -10.17 9.60 0.98
C ARG A 98 -10.13 9.58 -0.56
N SER A 99 -9.52 8.55 -1.15
CA SER A 99 -9.58 8.34 -2.59
C SER A 99 -11.05 8.27 -3.05
N PRO A 100 -11.42 8.79 -4.24
CA PRO A 100 -12.75 8.59 -4.80
C PRO A 100 -13.18 7.12 -4.87
N LEU A 101 -12.22 6.18 -4.99
CA LEU A 101 -12.50 4.74 -4.98
C LEU A 101 -12.97 4.23 -3.60
N ALA A 102 -12.65 4.94 -2.51
CA ALA A 102 -12.99 4.55 -1.14
C ALA A 102 -14.51 4.44 -0.91
N MET A 103 -15.33 5.23 -1.62
CA MET A 103 -16.79 5.19 -1.49
C MET A 103 -17.41 3.85 -1.93
N TYR A 104 -16.67 3.03 -2.67
CA TYR A 104 -17.11 1.72 -3.14
C TYR A 104 -16.59 0.56 -2.27
N VAL A 105 -15.77 0.87 -1.26
CA VAL A 105 -15.26 -0.14 -0.33
C VAL A 105 -16.34 -0.47 0.69
N LYS A 106 -16.72 -1.76 0.77
CA LYS A 106 -17.78 -2.23 1.67
C LYS A 106 -17.37 -2.27 3.14
N ASN A 107 -16.07 -2.45 3.40
CA ASN A 107 -15.50 -2.47 4.73
C ASN A 107 -15.32 -1.05 5.28
N THR A 108 -15.62 -0.84 6.56
CA THR A 108 -15.33 0.42 7.23
C THR A 108 -13.83 0.55 7.49
N THR A 109 -13.32 1.78 7.59
CA THR A 109 -11.91 2.05 7.90
C THR A 109 -11.46 1.37 9.20
N ALA A 110 -12.33 1.29 10.20
CA ALA A 110 -12.04 0.64 11.48
C ALA A 110 -12.00 -0.90 11.39
N SER A 111 -12.71 -1.50 10.43
CA SER A 111 -12.73 -2.96 10.23
C SER A 111 -11.46 -3.51 9.55
N ILE A 112 -10.65 -2.64 8.94
CA ILE A 112 -9.39 -3.02 8.30
C ILE A 112 -8.23 -2.71 9.25
N THR A 113 -7.47 -3.73 9.62
CA THR A 113 -6.34 -3.62 10.56
C THR A 113 -5.28 -2.62 10.11
N GLY A 114 -4.73 -1.86 11.07
CA GLY A 114 -3.71 -0.82 10.85
C GLY A 114 -4.24 0.58 11.20
N SER A 115 -3.34 1.57 11.16
CA SER A 115 -3.64 2.97 11.44
C SER A 115 -3.53 3.82 10.18
N CYS A 116 -4.26 4.93 10.12
CA CYS A 116 -4.01 5.94 9.09
C CYS A 116 -2.67 6.65 9.36
N ILE A 117 -2.01 7.08 8.28
CA ILE A 117 -0.76 7.86 8.29
C ILE A 117 -1.01 9.25 7.72
#